data_AF-A0A8J6EY12-F1
#
_entry.id   AF-A0A8J6EY12-F1
#
_cell.length_a   1.000
_cell.length_b   1.000
_cell.length_c   1.000
_cell.angle_alpha   90.00
_cell.angle_beta   90.00
_cell.angle_gamma   90.00
#
_symmetry.space_group_name_H-M   'P 1'
#
loop_
_entity.id
_entity.type
_entity.pdbx_description
1 polymer ?
#
loop_
_entity_poly.entity_id
_entity_poly.type
_entity_poly.pdbx_seq_one_letter_code
_entity_poly.pdbx_strand_id
1 'polypeptide(L)'
;MLTGRLLFGSGNGSLTIVQNRITAFWFKGKELALAFGLTLSFSRLGSVLNFFLTRRFEDQFGIQWTLWGGTILCVMGLLSAITVSILDKLGMKQLGLDGTIQEESKKVRVQDVRRLPLRYWLLVLTIMFFYNGIFPFVADASKFIQDKYEGYDQQTASYIAGAVYDSSLVLSAAVGILIDYIGLRGVLAFLCAVLTLPVFALLAFTFVPPLVSTLWLGVTYSFAAASMWPSIPLVVPQATLGTAMGLATSVQMIGIGLSNLIVGRILGTKSSEAKIPLWRWQQMMIFMLANTIACIIASVTLNIVDKKQGGTLNKMTKRRPQPEQESREESDRTPILNEEDDRRSIN
;
A
#
# COMPACT_ATOMS: atom_id res chain seq x y z
N MET A 1 -1.04 24.58 -14.18
CA MET A 1 -0.32 23.33 -13.81
C MET A 1 -0.24 23.12 -12.29
N LEU A 2 0.33 24.06 -11.51
CA LEU A 2 0.50 23.91 -10.05
C LEU A 2 -0.81 23.67 -9.28
N THR A 3 -1.85 24.47 -9.53
CA THR A 3 -3.17 24.29 -8.91
C THR A 3 -3.77 22.92 -9.17
N GLY A 4 -3.63 22.40 -10.41
CA GLY A 4 -4.08 21.06 -10.78
C GLY A 4 -3.32 19.97 -10.03
N ARG A 5 -2.00 20.11 -9.84
CA ARG A 5 -1.19 19.15 -9.05
C ARG A 5 -1.58 19.16 -7.57
N LEU A 6 -1.88 20.33 -7.01
CA LEU A 6 -2.35 20.45 -5.62
C LEU A 6 -3.70 19.76 -5.41
N LEU A 7 -4.66 20.02 -6.31
CA LEU A 7 -6.00 19.44 -6.23
C LEU A 7 -5.98 17.92 -6.48
N PHE A 8 -5.19 17.46 -7.45
CA PHE A 8 -5.01 16.03 -7.70
C PHE A 8 -4.33 15.34 -6.51
N GLY A 9 -3.31 15.98 -5.92
CA GLY A 9 -2.59 15.44 -4.76
C GLY A 9 -3.48 15.30 -3.51
N SER A 10 -4.29 16.33 -3.20
CA SER A 10 -5.21 16.29 -2.05
C SER A 10 -6.30 15.23 -2.21
N GLY A 11 -6.81 15.05 -3.43
CA GLY A 11 -7.79 14.01 -3.76
C GLY A 11 -7.21 12.59 -3.70
N ASN A 12 -6.06 12.37 -4.34
CA ASN A 12 -5.45 11.04 -4.46
C ASN A 12 -5.10 10.41 -3.10
N GLY A 13 -4.54 11.20 -2.18
CA GLY A 13 -4.24 10.74 -0.82
C GLY A 13 -5.50 10.32 -0.06
N SER A 14 -6.54 11.17 -0.11
CA SER A 14 -7.81 10.90 0.57
C SER A 14 -8.51 9.65 0.03
N LEU A 15 -8.54 9.49 -1.29
CA LEU A 15 -9.11 8.32 -1.96
C LEU A 15 -8.40 7.03 -1.53
N THR A 16 -7.06 7.05 -1.51
CA THR A 16 -6.25 5.89 -1.09
C THR A 16 -6.53 5.49 0.36
N ILE A 17 -6.66 6.46 1.26
CA ILE A 17 -6.96 6.21 2.69
C ILE A 17 -8.35 5.58 2.85
N VAL A 18 -9.36 6.12 2.17
CA VAL A 18 -10.73 5.59 2.20
C VAL A 18 -10.77 4.18 1.63
N GLN A 19 -10.13 3.95 0.49
CA GLN A 19 -10.03 2.62 -0.14
C GLN A 19 -9.38 1.61 0.81
N ASN A 20 -8.21 1.92 1.37
CA ASN A 20 -7.52 1.03 2.30
C ASN A 20 -8.35 0.75 3.56
N ARG A 21 -9.10 1.75 4.07
CA ARG A 21 -9.99 1.58 5.22
C ARG A 21 -11.15 0.64 4.89
N ILE A 22 -11.84 0.85 3.77
CA ILE A 22 -12.96 0.00 3.33
C ILE A 22 -12.46 -1.44 3.16
N THR A 23 -11.32 -1.64 2.48
CA THR A 23 -10.73 -2.97 2.30
C THR A 23 -10.41 -3.63 3.64
N ALA A 24 -9.79 -2.92 4.58
CA ALA A 24 -9.46 -3.46 5.90
C ALA A 24 -10.67 -3.66 6.84
N PHE A 25 -11.78 -2.97 6.57
CA PHE A 25 -13.01 -3.13 7.33
C PHE A 25 -13.77 -4.39 6.92
N TRP A 26 -13.94 -4.60 5.60
CA TRP A 26 -14.69 -5.72 5.04
C TRP A 26 -13.91 -7.02 5.00
N PHE A 27 -12.61 -6.98 4.73
CA PHE A 27 -11.76 -8.17 4.71
C PHE A 27 -10.98 -8.29 6.01
N LYS A 28 -11.04 -9.45 6.67
CA LYS A 28 -10.33 -9.72 7.92
C LYS A 28 -9.64 -11.08 7.87
N GLY A 29 -8.52 -11.20 8.59
CA GLY A 29 -7.80 -12.47 8.71
C GLY A 29 -7.15 -12.91 7.40
N LYS A 30 -7.59 -14.05 6.85
CA LYS A 30 -6.95 -14.81 5.76
C LYS A 30 -7.18 -14.26 4.36
N GLU A 31 -8.00 -13.23 4.20
CA GLU A 31 -8.28 -12.63 2.89
C GLU A 31 -7.78 -11.18 2.82
N LEU A 32 -7.15 -10.70 3.90
CA LEU A 32 -6.76 -9.31 4.02
C LEU A 32 -5.59 -8.96 3.09
N ALA A 33 -4.54 -9.79 3.02
CA ALA A 33 -3.42 -9.50 2.13
C ALA A 33 -3.79 -9.71 0.66
N LEU A 34 -4.64 -10.71 0.36
CA LEU A 34 -5.26 -10.89 -0.96
C LEU A 34 -6.01 -9.62 -1.38
N ALA A 35 -6.91 -9.10 -0.54
CA ALA A 35 -7.72 -7.95 -0.90
C ALA A 35 -6.87 -6.71 -1.18
N PHE A 36 -5.84 -6.44 -0.36
CA PHE A 36 -4.85 -5.39 -0.62
C PHE A 36 -3.98 -5.67 -1.86
N GLY A 37 -3.65 -6.93 -2.13
CA GLY A 37 -2.90 -7.33 -3.32
C GLY A 37 -3.70 -7.12 -4.60
N LEU A 38 -5.01 -7.42 -4.59
CA LEU A 38 -5.91 -7.20 -5.72
C LEU A 38 -6.11 -5.71 -5.98
N THR A 39 -6.38 -4.90 -4.95
CA THR A 39 -6.52 -3.45 -5.12
C THR A 39 -5.25 -2.81 -5.68
N LEU A 40 -4.08 -3.25 -5.20
CA LEU A 40 -2.80 -2.81 -5.73
C LEU A 40 -2.61 -3.27 -7.19
N SER A 41 -2.98 -4.50 -7.53
CA SER A 41 -2.89 -5.02 -8.90
C SER A 41 -3.72 -4.15 -9.86
N PHE A 42 -4.99 -3.86 -9.53
CA PHE A 42 -5.82 -2.99 -10.36
C PHE A 42 -5.27 -1.55 -10.46
N SER A 43 -4.72 -1.01 -9.38
CA SER A 43 -4.04 0.30 -9.40
C SER A 43 -2.83 0.31 -10.36
N ARG A 44 -2.05 -0.79 -10.36
CA ARG A 44 -0.91 -0.94 -11.26
C ARG A 44 -1.35 -1.14 -12.69
N LEU A 45 -2.41 -1.92 -12.95
CA LEU A 45 -2.99 -2.08 -14.28
C LEU A 45 -3.34 -0.73 -14.89
N GLY A 46 -3.93 0.18 -14.11
CA GLY A 46 -4.19 1.55 -14.55
C GLY A 46 -2.92 2.31 -14.95
N SER A 47 -1.82 2.14 -14.22
CA SER A 47 -0.52 2.75 -14.56
C SER A 47 0.05 2.20 -15.87
N VAL A 48 -0.01 0.88 -16.06
CA VAL A 48 0.43 0.19 -17.28
C VAL A 48 -0.40 0.65 -18.48
N LEU A 49 -1.72 0.64 -18.34
CA LEU A 49 -2.65 1.13 -19.36
C LEU A 49 -2.38 2.59 -19.70
N ASN A 50 -2.07 3.44 -18.72
CA ASN A 50 -1.70 4.84 -18.97
C ASN A 50 -0.41 4.95 -19.80
N PHE A 51 0.61 4.12 -19.56
CA PHE A 51 1.83 4.15 -20.38
C PHE A 51 1.58 3.73 -21.84
N PHE A 52 0.67 2.79 -22.09
CA PHE A 52 0.39 2.29 -23.44
C PHE A 52 -0.67 3.11 -24.20
N LEU A 53 -1.76 3.48 -23.53
CA LEU A 53 -2.91 4.12 -24.16
C LEU A 53 -2.67 5.61 -24.38
N THR A 54 -2.07 6.32 -23.43
CA THR A 54 -1.97 7.79 -23.48
C THR A 54 -1.21 8.25 -24.71
N ARG A 55 -0.08 7.59 -25.05
CA ARG A 55 0.70 7.96 -26.22
C ARG A 55 0.01 7.61 -27.54
N ARG A 56 -0.59 6.41 -27.65
CA ARG A 56 -1.34 6.02 -28.85
C ARG A 56 -2.55 6.92 -29.09
N PHE A 57 -3.23 7.37 -28.04
CA PHE A 57 -4.32 8.32 -28.15
C PHE A 57 -3.83 9.70 -28.57
N GLU A 58 -2.70 10.16 -28.05
CA GLU A 58 -2.10 11.44 -28.42
C GLU A 58 -1.72 11.47 -29.91
N ASP A 59 -1.07 10.41 -30.40
CA ASP A 59 -0.61 10.33 -31.80
C ASP A 59 -1.78 10.32 -32.81
N GLN A 60 -2.93 9.75 -32.44
CA GLN A 60 -4.09 9.62 -33.34
C GLN A 60 -5.12 10.74 -33.23
N PHE A 61 -5.39 11.22 -32.01
CA PHE A 61 -6.49 12.16 -31.74
C PHE A 61 -6.01 13.52 -31.23
N GLY A 62 -4.71 13.68 -30.97
CA GLY A 62 -4.14 14.89 -30.43
C GLY A 62 -4.37 15.07 -28.93
N ILE A 63 -3.68 16.06 -28.37
CA ILE A 63 -3.61 16.28 -26.91
C ILE A 63 -4.96 16.67 -26.28
N GLN A 64 -5.80 17.41 -27.00
CA GLN A 64 -7.08 17.90 -26.49
C GLN A 64 -8.07 16.76 -26.24
N TRP A 65 -8.17 15.80 -27.15
CA TRP A 65 -9.03 14.62 -26.99
C TRP A 65 -8.48 13.65 -25.95
N THR A 66 -7.16 13.55 -25.83
CA THR A 66 -6.49 12.77 -24.77
C THR A 66 -6.86 13.29 -23.37
N LEU A 67 -6.92 14.62 -23.19
CA LEU A 67 -7.37 15.24 -21.92
C LEU A 67 -8.85 14.98 -21.61
N TRP A 68 -9.71 15.00 -22.62
CA TRP A 68 -11.12 14.62 -22.45
C TRP A 68 -11.29 13.13 -22.10
N GLY A 69 -10.49 12.25 -22.70
CA GLY A 69 -10.42 10.84 -22.33
C GLY A 69 -10.05 10.63 -20.85
N GLY A 70 -9.05 11.38 -20.36
CA GLY A 70 -8.70 11.40 -18.94
C GLY A 70 -9.85 11.89 -18.04
N THR A 71 -10.58 12.92 -18.48
CA THR A 71 -11.76 13.43 -17.77
C THR A 71 -12.87 12.37 -17.68
N ILE A 72 -13.15 11.65 -18.76
CA ILE A 72 -14.14 10.58 -18.79
C ILE A 72 -13.76 9.45 -17.82
N LEU A 73 -12.49 9.05 -17.80
CA LEU A 73 -11.98 8.05 -16.85
C LEU A 73 -12.16 8.50 -15.39
N CYS A 74 -11.92 9.79 -15.09
CA CYS A 74 -12.19 10.35 -13.77
C CYS A 74 -13.69 10.31 -13.40
N VAL A 75 -14.59 10.60 -14.35
CA VAL A 75 -16.04 10.50 -14.13
C VAL A 75 -16.46 9.05 -13.88
N MET A 76 -15.92 8.08 -14.62
CA MET A 76 -16.13 6.66 -14.34
C MET A 76 -15.63 6.27 -12.94
N GLY A 77 -14.48 6.81 -12.52
CA GLY A 77 -13.96 6.63 -11.16
C GLY A 77 -14.87 7.25 -10.08
N LEU A 78 -15.50 8.38 -10.37
CA LEU A 78 -16.49 8.98 -9.47
C LEU A 78 -17.74 8.11 -9.34
N LEU A 79 -18.25 7.59 -10.46
CA LEU A 79 -19.41 6.70 -10.48
C LEU A 79 -19.13 5.41 -9.69
N SER A 80 -17.96 4.79 -9.89
CA SER A 80 -17.59 3.59 -9.13
C SER A 80 -17.45 3.87 -7.63
N ALA A 81 -16.89 5.03 -7.24
CA ALA A 81 -16.82 5.45 -5.84
C ALA A 81 -18.21 5.65 -5.22
N ILE A 82 -19.18 6.20 -5.97
CA ILE A 82 -20.58 6.33 -5.54
C ILE A 82 -21.19 4.94 -5.35
N THR A 83 -21.01 4.02 -6.31
CA THR A 83 -21.51 2.64 -6.20
C THR A 83 -20.95 1.94 -4.96
N VAL A 84 -19.63 2.04 -4.73
CA VAL A 84 -18.99 1.47 -3.52
C VAL A 84 -19.56 2.11 -2.25
N SER A 85 -19.79 3.42 -2.23
CA SER A 85 -20.38 4.10 -1.06
C SER A 85 -21.81 3.65 -0.76
N ILE A 86 -22.61 3.37 -1.79
CA ILE A 86 -23.96 2.83 -1.63
C ILE A 86 -23.89 1.40 -1.10
N LEU A 87 -23.04 0.55 -1.69
CA LEU A 87 -22.83 -0.82 -1.24
C LEU A 87 -22.34 -0.88 0.22
N ASP A 88 -21.40 -0.02 0.59
CA ASP A 88 -20.90 0.10 1.96
C ASP A 88 -22.03 0.43 2.94
N LYS A 89 -22.86 1.43 2.64
CA LYS A 89 -24.03 1.79 3.47
C LYS A 89 -25.07 0.67 3.54
N LEU A 90 -25.38 0.02 2.42
CA LEU A 90 -26.37 -1.06 2.38
C LEU A 90 -25.90 -2.28 3.16
N GLY A 91 -24.64 -2.69 2.99
CA GLY A 91 -24.05 -3.79 3.74
C GLY A 91 -24.01 -3.51 5.23
N MET A 92 -23.65 -2.28 5.63
CA MET A 92 -23.66 -1.85 7.03
C MET A 92 -25.05 -1.96 7.66
N LYS A 93 -26.09 -1.50 6.94
CA LYS A 93 -27.48 -1.58 7.40
C LYS A 93 -27.99 -3.01 7.50
N GLN A 94 -27.64 -3.87 6.54
CA GLN A 94 -28.05 -5.29 6.52
C GLN A 94 -27.43 -6.09 7.67
N LEU A 95 -26.20 -5.77 8.06
CA LEU A 95 -25.47 -6.44 9.12
C LEU A 95 -25.72 -5.82 10.51
N GLY A 96 -26.55 -4.77 10.61
CA GLY A 96 -26.85 -4.09 11.87
C GLY A 96 -25.63 -3.40 12.52
N LEU A 97 -24.57 -3.14 11.76
CA LEU A 97 -23.30 -2.57 12.22
C LEU A 97 -23.36 -1.05 12.41
N ASP A 98 -24.51 -0.42 12.13
CA ASP A 98 -24.71 1.03 12.21
C ASP A 98 -24.43 1.58 13.62
N GLY A 99 -24.79 0.84 14.67
CA GLY A 99 -24.53 1.23 16.06
C GLY A 99 -23.05 1.15 16.46
N THR A 100 -22.33 0.14 15.98
CA THR A 100 -20.94 -0.14 16.35
C THR A 100 -19.97 0.95 15.84
N ILE A 101 -20.23 1.50 14.65
CA ILE A 101 -19.43 2.61 14.12
C ILE A 101 -19.84 3.94 14.77
N GLN A 102 -21.11 4.14 15.13
CA GLN A 102 -21.57 5.39 15.74
C GLN A 102 -21.05 5.57 17.17
N GLU A 103 -20.88 4.49 17.94
CA GLU A 103 -20.18 4.51 19.23
C GLU A 103 -18.66 4.70 19.09
N GLU A 104 -18.01 4.04 18.13
CA GLU A 104 -16.56 4.19 17.87
C GLU A 104 -16.18 5.52 17.18
N SER A 105 -17.14 6.17 16.50
CA SER A 105 -16.98 7.48 15.84
C SER A 105 -16.92 8.67 16.82
N LYS A 106 -17.02 8.45 18.14
CA LYS A 106 -16.86 9.53 19.13
C LYS A 106 -15.44 10.11 19.08
N LYS A 107 -15.30 11.18 18.27
CA LYS A 107 -14.17 12.12 18.15
C LYS A 107 -12.81 11.50 18.49
N VAL A 108 -12.16 10.89 17.49
CA VAL A 108 -10.72 10.58 17.58
C VAL A 108 -10.00 11.88 17.92
N ARG A 109 -9.53 12.02 19.17
CA ARG A 109 -8.72 13.18 19.55
C ARG A 109 -7.34 12.97 18.96
N VAL A 110 -6.72 14.04 18.49
CA VAL A 110 -5.32 14.04 18.06
C VAL A 110 -4.39 13.47 19.16
N GLN A 111 -4.81 13.56 20.42
CA GLN A 111 -4.11 12.97 21.56
C GLN A 111 -4.08 11.43 21.55
N ASP A 112 -5.09 10.76 20.98
CA ASP A 112 -5.15 9.29 20.89
C ASP A 112 -4.16 8.74 19.85
N VAL A 113 -3.73 9.58 18.89
CA VAL A 113 -2.65 9.25 17.94
C VAL A 113 -1.33 9.01 18.67
N ARG A 114 -1.07 9.77 19.76
CA ARG A 114 0.15 9.61 20.57
C ARG A 114 0.10 8.37 21.48
N ARG A 115 -1.09 7.78 21.68
CA ARG A 115 -1.30 6.54 22.44
C ARG A 115 -1.18 5.28 21.59
N LEU A 116 -0.97 5.42 20.28
CA LEU A 116 -0.76 4.28 19.40
C LEU A 116 0.49 3.50 19.83
N PRO A 117 0.45 2.15 19.77
CA PRO A 117 1.50 1.32 20.32
C PRO A 117 2.81 1.49 19.54
N LEU A 118 3.95 1.29 20.21
CA LEU A 118 5.28 1.42 19.59
C LEU A 118 5.42 0.59 18.30
N ARG A 119 4.80 -0.60 18.25
CA ARG A 119 4.75 -1.46 17.06
C ARG A 119 4.16 -0.77 15.83
N TYR A 120 3.14 0.07 16.02
CA TYR A 120 2.53 0.82 14.93
C TYR A 120 3.51 1.87 14.39
N TRP A 121 4.18 2.63 15.25
CA TRP A 121 5.15 3.63 14.82
C TRP A 121 6.35 3.01 14.12
N LEU A 122 6.87 1.88 14.61
CA LEU A 122 7.93 1.13 13.95
C LEU A 122 7.50 0.58 12.58
N LEU A 123 6.24 0.13 12.46
CA LEU A 123 5.67 -0.30 11.19
C LEU A 123 5.56 0.87 10.19
N VAL A 124 5.06 2.02 10.64
CA VAL A 124 4.98 3.24 9.82
C VAL A 124 6.36 3.71 9.37
N LEU A 125 7.37 3.69 10.25
CA LEU A 125 8.75 4.03 9.88
C LEU A 125 9.33 3.04 8.88
N THR A 126 9.06 1.74 9.04
CA THR A 126 9.51 0.71 8.08
C THR A 126 8.88 0.94 6.70
N ILE A 127 7.57 1.21 6.65
CA ILE A 127 6.86 1.59 5.42
C ILE A 127 7.49 2.86 4.83
N MET A 128 7.70 3.90 5.64
CA MET A 128 8.29 5.14 5.17
C MET A 128 9.63 4.88 4.49
N PHE A 129 10.62 4.30 5.20
CA PHE A 129 11.95 4.07 4.65
C PHE A 129 11.97 3.16 3.41
N PHE A 130 11.14 2.11 3.38
CA PHE A 130 11.06 1.22 2.23
C PHE A 130 10.62 1.96 0.96
N TYR A 131 9.50 2.68 1.04
CA TYR A 131 8.98 3.43 -0.11
C TYR A 131 9.85 4.64 -0.46
N ASN A 132 10.56 5.18 0.51
CA ASN A 132 11.50 6.28 0.33
C ASN A 132 12.72 5.90 -0.51
N GLY A 133 13.15 4.63 -0.45
CA GLY A 133 14.21 4.13 -1.34
C GLY A 133 13.72 3.88 -2.76
N ILE A 134 12.47 3.44 -2.92
CA ILE A 134 11.97 2.95 -4.21
C ILE A 134 11.38 4.07 -5.06
N PHE A 135 10.46 4.88 -4.53
CA PHE A 135 9.71 5.83 -5.37
C PHE A 135 10.57 6.94 -5.97
N PRO A 136 11.50 7.58 -5.24
CA PRO A 136 12.41 8.54 -5.85
C PRO A 136 13.28 7.90 -6.93
N PHE A 137 13.74 6.66 -6.72
CA PHE A 137 14.47 5.93 -7.76
C PHE A 137 13.60 5.70 -9.00
N VAL A 138 12.37 5.19 -8.85
CA VAL A 138 11.48 4.94 -9.99
C VAL A 138 11.12 6.22 -10.74
N ALA A 139 11.01 7.36 -10.04
CA ALA A 139 10.74 8.66 -10.67
C ALA A 139 11.88 9.11 -11.60
N ASP A 140 13.13 8.84 -11.22
CA ASP A 140 14.32 9.24 -11.97
C ASP A 140 14.95 8.10 -12.79
N ALA A 141 14.42 6.88 -12.68
CA ALA A 141 14.98 5.66 -13.26
C ALA A 141 15.15 5.74 -14.78
N SER A 142 14.18 6.32 -15.49
CA SER A 142 14.25 6.47 -16.96
C SER A 142 15.45 7.31 -17.38
N LYS A 143 15.78 8.37 -16.62
CA LYS A 143 16.92 9.25 -16.91
C LYS A 143 18.24 8.61 -16.48
N PHE A 144 18.24 7.94 -15.33
CA PHE A 144 19.38 7.14 -14.87
C PHE A 144 19.81 6.11 -15.92
N ILE A 145 18.85 5.38 -16.50
CA ILE A 145 19.13 4.34 -17.50
C ILE A 145 19.74 4.95 -18.77
N GLN A 146 19.24 6.08 -19.24
CA GLN A 146 19.79 6.78 -20.41
C GLN A 146 21.21 7.30 -20.17
N ASP A 147 21.45 7.92 -19.01
CA ASP A 147 22.75 8.50 -18.70
C ASP A 147 23.81 7.41 -18.50
N LYS A 148 23.42 6.25 -17.94
CA LYS A 148 24.34 5.17 -17.59
C LYS A 148 24.55 4.12 -18.68
N TYR A 149 23.51 3.78 -19.44
CA TYR A 149 23.59 2.74 -20.47
C TYR A 149 23.51 3.38 -21.86
N GLU A 150 24.62 3.30 -22.61
CA GLU A 150 24.68 3.80 -23.98
C GLU A 150 23.78 2.97 -24.90
N GLY A 151 23.00 3.64 -25.77
CA GLY A 151 22.13 2.99 -26.75
C GLY A 151 20.66 2.82 -26.32
N TYR A 152 20.27 3.26 -25.12
CA TYR A 152 18.86 3.29 -24.73
C TYR A 152 18.21 4.63 -25.08
N ASP A 153 17.22 4.58 -25.97
CA ASP A 153 16.34 5.72 -26.22
C ASP A 153 15.45 6.02 -24.99
N GLN A 154 14.95 7.26 -24.89
CA GLN A 154 14.05 7.73 -23.84
C GLN A 154 12.82 6.82 -23.70
N GLN A 155 12.31 6.29 -24.81
CA GLN A 155 11.16 5.38 -24.79
C GLN A 155 11.52 4.05 -24.15
N THR A 156 12.60 3.41 -24.58
CA THR A 156 13.06 2.11 -24.05
C THR A 156 13.42 2.20 -22.58
N ALA A 157 14.10 3.26 -22.17
CA ALA A 157 14.44 3.49 -20.77
C ALA A 157 13.19 3.67 -19.89
N SER A 158 12.16 4.35 -20.40
CA SER A 158 10.89 4.52 -19.69
C SER A 158 10.12 3.21 -19.54
N TYR A 159 10.14 2.34 -20.57
CA TYR A 159 9.57 0.99 -20.46
C TYR A 159 10.31 0.13 -19.43
N ILE A 160 11.64 0.17 -19.41
CA ILE A 160 12.44 -0.59 -18.45
C ILE A 160 12.21 -0.11 -17.01
N ALA A 161 12.07 1.20 -16.81
CA ALA A 161 11.68 1.76 -15.52
C ALA A 161 10.24 1.35 -15.12
N GLY A 162 9.32 1.32 -16.09
CA GLY A 162 7.93 0.87 -15.91
C GLY A 162 7.81 -0.62 -15.55
N ALA A 163 8.77 -1.46 -15.93
CA ALA A 163 8.80 -2.89 -15.63
C ALA A 163 8.71 -3.21 -14.11
N VAL A 164 9.11 -2.26 -13.25
CA VAL A 164 8.91 -2.35 -11.80
C VAL A 164 7.42 -2.51 -11.46
N TYR A 165 6.56 -1.71 -12.11
CA TYR A 165 5.12 -1.77 -11.90
C TYR A 165 4.45 -2.93 -12.66
N ASP A 166 4.97 -3.31 -13.82
CA ASP A 166 4.47 -4.46 -14.58
C ASP A 166 4.65 -5.78 -13.82
N SER A 167 5.85 -6.00 -13.27
CA SER A 167 6.11 -7.15 -12.41
C SER A 167 5.21 -7.13 -11.18
N SER A 168 4.99 -5.96 -10.58
CA SER A 168 4.10 -5.82 -9.44
C SER A 168 2.65 -6.08 -9.77
N LEU A 169 2.16 -5.69 -10.94
CA LEU A 169 0.81 -5.99 -11.41
C LEU A 169 0.54 -7.50 -11.39
N VAL A 170 1.47 -8.30 -11.94
CA VAL A 170 1.31 -9.75 -12.04
C VAL A 170 1.47 -10.43 -10.69
N LEU A 171 2.42 -9.97 -9.87
CA LEU A 171 2.79 -10.64 -8.62
C LEU A 171 1.92 -10.25 -7.43
N SER A 172 1.35 -9.04 -7.36
CA SER A 172 0.73 -8.53 -6.13
C SER A 172 -0.41 -9.40 -5.60
N ALA A 173 -1.28 -9.92 -6.48
CA ALA A 173 -2.38 -10.81 -6.07
C ALA A 173 -1.85 -12.17 -5.59
N ALA A 174 -0.93 -12.80 -6.35
CA ALA A 174 -0.34 -14.09 -6.00
C ALA A 174 0.45 -14.04 -4.69
N VAL A 175 1.22 -12.97 -4.50
CA VAL A 175 1.97 -12.71 -3.27
C VAL A 175 1.03 -12.41 -2.11
N GLY A 176 -0.10 -11.73 -2.33
CA GLY A 176 -1.15 -11.57 -1.32
C GLY A 176 -1.67 -12.90 -0.80
N ILE A 177 -2.01 -13.84 -1.71
CA ILE A 177 -2.43 -15.21 -1.35
C ILE A 177 -1.34 -15.92 -0.55
N LEU A 178 -0.10 -15.84 -1.02
CA LEU A 178 1.04 -16.48 -0.39
C LEU A 178 1.27 -15.96 1.03
N ILE A 179 1.17 -14.64 1.23
CA ILE A 179 1.31 -13.99 2.54
C ILE A 179 0.17 -14.38 3.48
N ASP A 180 -1.06 -14.48 2.98
CA ASP A 180 -2.19 -14.93 3.79
C ASP A 180 -2.04 -16.40 4.21
N TYR A 181 -1.42 -17.23 3.36
CA TYR A 181 -1.12 -18.64 3.67
C TYR A 181 0.04 -18.80 4.66
N ILE A 182 1.16 -18.12 4.44
CA ILE A 182 2.38 -18.22 5.27
C ILE A 182 2.21 -17.48 6.60
N GLY A 183 1.57 -16.31 6.57
CA GLY A 183 1.63 -15.33 7.67
C GLY A 183 3.01 -14.66 7.75
N LEU A 184 3.52 -14.47 8.97
CA LEU A 184 4.90 -13.96 9.22
C LEU A 184 5.20 -12.63 8.54
N ARG A 185 4.22 -11.72 8.54
CA ARG A 185 4.27 -10.45 7.78
C ARG A 185 5.45 -9.57 8.20
N GLY A 186 5.83 -9.60 9.49
CA GLY A 186 7.01 -8.90 10.00
C GLY A 186 8.33 -9.44 9.45
N VAL A 187 8.50 -10.77 9.43
CA VAL A 187 9.69 -11.43 8.86
C VAL A 187 9.77 -11.22 7.35
N LEU A 188 8.63 -11.29 6.65
CA LEU A 188 8.58 -11.01 5.21
C LEU A 188 8.95 -9.57 4.90
N ALA A 189 8.48 -8.60 5.68
CA ALA A 189 8.87 -7.20 5.53
C ALA A 189 10.40 -7.00 5.71
N PHE A 190 11.01 -7.71 6.66
CA PHE A 190 12.47 -7.70 6.85
C PHE A 190 13.20 -8.35 5.67
N LEU A 191 12.77 -9.53 5.24
CA LEU A 191 13.36 -10.25 4.11
C LEU A 191 13.32 -9.39 2.84
N CYS A 192 12.21 -8.70 2.58
CA CYS A 192 12.08 -7.79 1.43
C CYS A 192 13.09 -6.65 1.51
N ALA A 193 13.22 -5.99 2.67
CA ALA A 193 14.17 -4.91 2.84
C ALA A 193 15.63 -5.37 2.61
N VAL A 194 15.98 -6.56 3.07
CA VAL A 194 17.30 -7.18 2.83
C VAL A 194 17.49 -7.51 1.34
N LEU A 195 16.48 -8.05 0.68
CA LEU A 195 16.54 -8.38 -0.75
C LEU A 195 16.56 -7.14 -1.67
N THR A 196 16.11 -5.98 -1.20
CA THR A 196 16.21 -4.71 -1.92
C THR A 196 17.62 -4.12 -1.88
N LEU A 197 18.41 -4.40 -0.83
CA LEU A 197 19.78 -3.90 -0.68
C LEU A 197 20.71 -4.26 -1.86
N PRO A 198 20.81 -5.53 -2.32
CA PRO A 198 21.67 -5.88 -3.45
C PRO A 198 21.23 -5.20 -4.74
N VAL A 199 19.93 -4.90 -4.92
CA VAL A 199 19.45 -4.21 -6.14
C VAL A 199 20.07 -2.83 -6.27
N PHE A 200 20.07 -2.03 -5.20
CA PHE A 200 20.71 -0.71 -5.22
C PHE A 200 22.24 -0.80 -5.32
N ALA A 201 22.86 -1.81 -4.71
CA ALA A 201 24.30 -2.04 -4.85
C ALA A 201 24.69 -2.40 -6.30
N LEU A 202 23.92 -3.29 -6.96
CA LEU A 202 24.12 -3.65 -8.36
C LEU A 202 23.95 -2.44 -9.27
N LEU A 203 22.89 -1.65 -9.05
CA LEU A 203 22.64 -0.42 -9.79
C LEU A 203 23.70 0.67 -9.54
N ALA A 204 24.30 0.73 -8.35
CA ALA A 204 25.36 1.69 -8.03
C ALA A 204 26.71 1.35 -8.66
N PHE A 205 27.13 0.08 -8.53
CA PHE A 205 28.53 -0.32 -8.78
C PHE A 205 28.72 -1.18 -10.03
N THR A 206 27.65 -1.74 -10.61
CA THR A 206 27.75 -2.73 -11.69
C THR A 206 26.99 -2.28 -12.94
N PHE A 207 27.31 -2.86 -14.10
CA PHE A 207 26.62 -2.66 -15.38
C PHE A 207 25.76 -3.89 -15.76
N VAL A 208 24.91 -4.34 -14.82
CA VAL A 208 23.94 -5.41 -15.08
C VAL A 208 22.80 -4.84 -15.93
N PRO A 209 22.20 -5.61 -16.89
CA PRO A 209 21.08 -5.12 -17.66
C PRO A 209 19.99 -4.50 -16.76
N PRO A 210 19.56 -3.25 -17.02
CA PRO A 210 18.71 -2.50 -16.10
C PRO A 210 17.37 -3.20 -15.86
N LEU A 211 16.89 -3.96 -16.84
CA LEU A 211 15.68 -4.77 -16.75
C LEU A 211 15.73 -5.81 -15.61
N VAL A 212 16.88 -6.44 -15.37
CA VAL A 212 17.02 -7.43 -14.29
C VAL A 212 16.84 -6.75 -12.93
N SER A 213 17.43 -5.57 -12.77
CA SER A 213 17.37 -4.81 -11.52
C SER A 213 15.97 -4.23 -11.28
N THR A 214 15.30 -3.74 -12.33
CA THR A 214 13.94 -3.20 -12.20
C THR A 214 12.89 -4.29 -11.95
N LEU A 215 13.02 -5.45 -12.59
CA LEU A 215 12.16 -6.60 -12.29
C LEU A 215 12.37 -7.12 -10.86
N TRP A 216 13.63 -7.26 -10.41
CA TRP A 216 13.92 -7.63 -9.02
C TRP A 216 13.31 -6.62 -8.05
N LEU A 217 13.51 -5.32 -8.30
CA LEU A 217 12.94 -4.27 -7.46
C LEU A 217 11.42 -4.40 -7.36
N GLY A 218 10.75 -4.64 -8.49
CA GLY A 218 9.30 -4.83 -8.52
C GLY A 218 8.82 -6.07 -7.75
N VAL A 219 9.55 -7.19 -7.80
CA VAL A 219 9.28 -8.37 -6.95
C VAL A 219 9.35 -7.99 -5.47
N THR A 220 10.44 -7.37 -5.04
CA THR A 220 10.59 -6.97 -3.61
C THR A 220 9.54 -5.98 -3.17
N TYR A 221 9.15 -5.07 -4.07
CA TYR A 221 8.09 -4.10 -3.86
C TYR A 221 6.73 -4.78 -3.65
N SER A 222 6.37 -5.78 -4.46
CA SER A 222 5.10 -6.50 -4.31
C SER A 222 4.98 -7.19 -2.96
N PHE A 223 6.02 -7.90 -2.53
CA PHE A 223 6.03 -8.56 -1.23
C PHE A 223 5.95 -7.57 -0.07
N ALA A 224 6.67 -6.45 -0.14
CA ALA A 224 6.61 -5.43 0.88
C ALA A 224 5.23 -4.74 0.92
N ALA A 225 4.67 -4.35 -0.22
CA ALA A 225 3.37 -3.70 -0.28
C ALA A 225 2.23 -4.61 0.23
N ALA A 226 2.24 -5.88 -0.17
CA ALA A 226 1.25 -6.87 0.25
C ALA A 226 1.42 -7.33 1.71
N SER A 227 2.58 -7.13 2.34
CA SER A 227 2.81 -7.48 3.76
C SER A 227 2.62 -6.31 4.71
N MET A 228 3.15 -5.13 4.38
CA MET A 228 3.26 -4.02 5.32
C MET A 228 1.94 -3.25 5.52
N TRP A 229 1.19 -2.94 4.45
CA TRP A 229 -0.09 -2.22 4.57
C TRP A 229 -1.17 -3.03 5.29
N PRO A 230 -1.36 -4.33 4.95
CA PRO A 230 -2.26 -5.21 5.70
C PRO A 230 -1.85 -5.44 7.16
N SER A 231 -0.64 -5.06 7.57
CA SER A 231 -0.19 -5.17 8.97
C SER A 231 -0.71 -4.05 9.86
N ILE A 232 -1.03 -2.86 9.30
CA ILE A 232 -1.61 -1.74 10.05
C ILE A 232 -2.92 -2.11 10.76
N PRO A 233 -3.94 -2.67 10.08
CA PRO A 233 -5.23 -3.00 10.73
C PRO A 233 -5.12 -4.12 11.76
N LEU A 234 -4.01 -4.87 11.78
CA LEU A 234 -3.76 -5.91 12.78
C LEU A 234 -3.19 -5.35 14.09
N VAL A 235 -2.60 -4.15 14.07
CA VAL A 235 -1.93 -3.56 15.24
C VAL A 235 -2.71 -2.42 15.88
N VAL A 236 -3.74 -1.90 15.21
CA VAL A 236 -4.60 -0.80 15.68
C VAL A 236 -6.06 -1.23 15.86
N PRO A 237 -6.80 -0.66 16.84
CA PRO A 237 -8.23 -0.87 16.97
C PRO A 237 -9.03 -0.32 15.77
N GLN A 238 -10.17 -0.96 15.47
CA GLN A 238 -11.06 -0.58 14.35
C GLN A 238 -11.54 0.87 14.46
N ALA A 239 -11.87 1.34 15.68
CA ALA A 239 -12.23 2.74 15.95
C ALA A 239 -11.23 3.78 15.40
N THR A 240 -9.94 3.45 15.44
CA THR A 240 -8.85 4.38 15.06
C THR A 240 -8.21 4.04 13.71
N LEU A 241 -8.75 3.04 13.01
CA LEU A 241 -8.14 2.49 11.80
C LEU A 241 -7.98 3.54 10.70
N GLY A 242 -9.01 4.37 10.49
CA GLY A 242 -8.95 5.44 9.49
C GLY A 242 -7.87 6.48 9.79
N THR A 243 -7.75 6.89 11.06
CA THR A 243 -6.72 7.82 11.51
C THR A 243 -5.32 7.22 11.42
N ALA A 244 -5.15 5.95 11.78
CA ALA A 244 -3.89 5.24 11.66
C ALA A 244 -3.44 5.08 10.20
N MET A 245 -4.35 4.66 9.31
CA MET A 245 -4.04 4.59 7.86
C MET A 245 -3.71 5.96 7.28
N GLY A 246 -4.46 7.00 7.67
CA GLY A 246 -4.22 8.38 7.28
C GLY A 246 -2.83 8.86 7.70
N LEU A 247 -2.49 8.69 8.99
CA LEU A 247 -1.19 9.08 9.53
C LEU A 247 -0.05 8.31 8.87
N ALA A 248 -0.18 7.00 8.69
CA ALA A 248 0.82 6.18 8.00
C ALA A 248 1.08 6.68 6.58
N THR A 249 0.01 6.96 5.83
CA THR A 249 0.09 7.51 4.47
C THR A 249 0.71 8.91 4.47
N SER A 250 0.35 9.78 5.42
CA SER A 250 0.94 11.12 5.55
C SER A 250 2.45 11.06 5.82
N VAL A 251 2.89 10.22 6.78
CA VAL A 251 4.32 10.05 7.09
C VAL A 251 5.08 9.52 5.86
N GLN A 252 4.50 8.54 5.15
CA GLN A 252 5.08 8.04 3.91
C GLN A 252 5.22 9.15 2.86
N MET A 253 4.17 9.93 2.60
CA MET A 253 4.18 10.98 1.57
C MET A 253 5.15 12.12 1.91
N ILE A 254 5.25 12.48 3.20
CA ILE A 254 6.27 13.43 3.68
C ILE A 254 7.67 12.86 3.43
N GLY A 255 7.90 11.59 3.77
CA GLY A 255 9.18 10.92 3.52
C GLY A 255 9.59 10.95 2.05
N ILE A 256 8.71 10.52 1.15
CA ILE A 256 8.93 10.54 -0.30
C ILE A 256 9.20 11.97 -0.80
N GLY A 257 8.43 12.95 -0.31
CA GLY A 257 8.62 14.36 -0.66
C GLY A 257 9.99 14.90 -0.25
N LEU A 258 10.44 14.61 0.98
CA LEU A 258 11.76 14.99 1.46
C LEU A 258 12.87 14.32 0.65
N SER A 259 12.73 13.04 0.31
CA SER A 259 13.76 12.37 -0.49
C SER A 259 13.82 12.85 -1.91
N ASN A 260 12.68 13.13 -2.56
CA ASN A 260 12.69 13.75 -3.88
C ASN A 260 13.42 15.10 -3.85
N LEU A 261 13.29 15.88 -2.77
CA LEU A 261 14.05 17.12 -2.60
C LEU A 261 15.55 16.86 -2.43
N ILE A 262 15.94 15.85 -1.65
CA ILE A 262 17.34 15.46 -1.46
C ILE A 262 17.95 14.97 -2.78
N VAL A 263 17.27 14.06 -3.49
CA VAL A 263 17.67 13.54 -4.80
C VAL A 263 17.82 14.69 -5.81
N GLY A 264 16.84 15.61 -5.86
CA GLY A 264 16.92 16.79 -6.72
C GLY A 264 18.15 17.66 -6.43
N ARG A 265 18.57 17.77 -5.17
CA ARG A 265 19.82 18.46 -4.82
C ARG A 265 21.08 17.68 -5.19
N ILE A 266 21.08 16.36 -5.07
CA ILE A 266 22.21 15.49 -5.43
C ILE A 266 22.43 15.52 -6.96
N LEU A 267 21.35 15.38 -7.74
CA LEU A 267 21.41 15.40 -9.19
C LEU A 267 21.70 16.81 -9.74
N GLY A 268 21.32 17.84 -8.99
CA GLY A 268 21.62 19.24 -9.27
C GLY A 268 20.58 19.92 -10.14
N THR A 269 20.32 21.21 -9.88
CA THR A 269 19.26 22.01 -10.49
C THR A 269 19.69 22.83 -11.71
N LYS A 270 20.97 22.81 -12.09
CA LYS A 270 21.48 23.56 -13.24
C LYS A 270 21.46 22.71 -14.50
N SER A 271 20.36 22.85 -15.24
CA SER A 271 20.04 22.22 -16.53
C SER A 271 20.99 22.55 -17.70
N SER A 272 22.24 22.93 -17.46
CA SER A 272 23.20 23.24 -18.54
C SER A 272 23.94 22.02 -19.08
N GLU A 273 23.98 20.91 -18.36
CA GLU A 273 24.59 19.67 -18.85
C GLU A 273 23.49 18.74 -19.39
N ALA A 274 23.57 18.40 -20.68
CA ALA A 274 22.64 17.49 -21.34
C ALA A 274 22.68 16.06 -20.76
N LYS A 275 23.77 15.70 -20.08
CA LYS A 275 23.99 14.39 -19.45
C LYS A 275 24.45 14.59 -18.00
N ILE A 276 23.76 13.98 -17.03
CA ILE A 276 24.15 14.09 -15.62
C ILE A 276 25.38 13.19 -15.38
N PRO A 277 26.43 13.68 -14.71
CA PRO A 277 27.62 12.87 -14.46
C PRO A 277 27.31 11.65 -13.58
N LEU A 278 27.88 10.50 -13.93
CA LEU A 278 27.67 9.21 -13.28
C LEU A 278 27.93 9.23 -11.76
N TRP A 279 28.88 10.04 -11.30
CA TRP A 279 29.17 10.20 -9.86
C TRP A 279 27.96 10.73 -9.07
N ARG A 280 27.16 11.63 -9.64
CA ARG A 280 25.93 12.12 -8.99
C ARG A 280 24.88 11.03 -8.88
N TRP A 281 24.75 10.21 -9.91
CA TRP A 281 23.91 9.02 -9.88
C TRP A 281 24.38 8.01 -8.84
N GLN A 282 25.69 7.83 -8.68
CA GLN A 282 26.25 7.00 -7.60
C GLN A 282 25.92 7.57 -6.22
N GLN A 283 26.01 8.88 -6.02
CA GLN A 283 25.61 9.53 -4.76
C GLN A 283 24.11 9.34 -4.46
N MET A 284 23.25 9.44 -5.47
CA MET A 284 21.83 9.13 -5.32
C MET A 284 21.63 7.68 -4.91
N MET A 285 22.33 6.73 -5.52
CA MET A 285 22.23 5.31 -5.17
C MET A 285 22.73 5.02 -3.76
N ILE A 286 23.81 5.68 -3.31
CA ILE A 286 24.30 5.60 -1.92
C ILE A 286 23.24 6.10 -0.95
N PHE A 287 22.54 7.19 -1.28
CA PHE A 287 21.42 7.68 -0.49
C PHE A 287 20.24 6.69 -0.43
N MET A 288 19.92 6.00 -1.54
CA MET A 288 18.89 4.93 -1.53
C MET A 288 19.32 3.72 -0.73
N LEU A 289 20.60 3.35 -0.80
CA LEU A 289 21.19 2.27 -0.02
C LEU A 289 21.14 2.60 1.47
N ALA A 290 21.45 3.85 1.86
CA ALA A 290 21.31 4.31 3.24
C ALA A 290 19.85 4.24 3.75
N ASN A 291 18.87 4.65 2.93
CA ASN A 291 17.45 4.48 3.26
C ASN A 291 17.06 3.00 3.42
N THR A 292 17.60 2.13 2.58
CA THR A 292 17.35 0.68 2.66
C THR A 292 17.95 0.09 3.94
N ILE A 293 19.15 0.50 4.34
CA ILE A 293 19.75 0.11 5.63
C ILE A 293 18.89 0.60 6.79
N ALA A 294 18.41 1.85 6.75
CA ALA A 294 17.51 2.38 7.77
C ALA A 294 16.20 1.58 7.83
N CYS A 295 15.65 1.16 6.68
CA CYS A 295 14.50 0.26 6.60
C CYS A 295 14.78 -1.10 7.26
N ILE A 296 15.96 -1.68 7.01
CA ILE A 296 16.36 -2.96 7.63
C ILE A 296 16.42 -2.80 9.16
N ILE A 297 17.07 -1.74 9.66
CA ILE A 297 17.16 -1.48 11.10
C ILE A 297 15.77 -1.29 11.72
N ALA A 298 14.90 -0.52 11.08
CA ALA A 298 13.52 -0.31 11.52
C ALA A 298 12.73 -1.62 11.54
N SER A 299 12.88 -2.45 10.50
CA SER A 299 12.20 -3.74 10.37
C SER A 299 12.70 -4.78 11.39
N VAL A 300 14.01 -4.82 11.66
CA VAL A 300 14.58 -5.67 12.73
C VAL A 300 14.02 -5.24 14.08
N THR A 301 14.01 -3.94 14.36
CA THR A 301 13.48 -3.39 15.61
C THR A 301 11.99 -3.72 15.76
N LEU A 302 11.22 -3.58 14.68
CA LEU A 302 9.80 -3.96 14.63
C LEU A 302 9.62 -5.44 14.99
N ASN A 303 10.39 -6.35 14.39
CA ASN A 303 10.30 -7.78 14.65
C ASN A 303 10.71 -8.15 16.09
N ILE A 304 11.73 -7.50 16.65
CA ILE A 304 12.14 -7.69 18.06
C ILE A 304 11.02 -7.24 19.00
N VAL A 305 10.43 -6.07 18.76
CA VAL A 305 9.35 -5.53 19.58
C VAL A 305 8.08 -6.36 19.45
N ASP A 306 7.72 -6.79 18.23
CA ASP A 306 6.58 -7.67 17.98
C ASP A 306 6.73 -9.00 18.72
N LYS A 307 7.92 -9.62 18.67
CA LYS A 307 8.22 -10.85 19.43
C LYS A 307 8.08 -10.66 20.94
N LYS A 308 8.49 -9.51 21.48
CA LYS A 308 8.33 -9.18 22.90
C LYS A 308 6.87 -8.89 23.30
N GLN A 309 6.02 -8.47 22.36
CA GLN A 309 4.63 -8.06 22.60
C GLN A 309 3.58 -9.09 22.15
N GLY A 310 3.95 -10.37 22.03
CA GLY A 310 3.02 -11.46 21.74
C GLY A 310 2.88 -11.84 20.25
N GLY A 311 3.74 -11.30 19.38
CA GLY A 311 3.97 -11.79 18.02
C GLY A 311 2.81 -11.62 17.04
N THR A 312 1.98 -10.59 17.19
CA THR A 312 0.76 -10.43 16.37
C THR A 312 1.05 -10.38 14.87
N LEU A 313 2.16 -9.77 14.45
CA LEU A 313 2.56 -9.71 13.04
C LEU A 313 3.25 -11.00 12.56
N ASN A 314 3.88 -11.72 13.48
CA ASN A 314 4.65 -12.94 13.21
C ASN A 314 3.90 -14.25 13.51
N LYS A 315 2.60 -14.18 13.80
CA LYS A 315 1.76 -15.37 13.89
C LYS A 315 1.68 -16.04 12.51
N MET A 316 2.11 -17.29 12.46
CA MET A 316 1.84 -18.17 11.33
C MET A 316 0.33 -18.44 11.29
N THR A 317 -0.27 -18.36 10.10
CA THR A 317 -1.70 -18.67 9.93
C THR A 317 -1.93 -20.15 10.24
N LYS A 318 -2.24 -20.50 11.50
CA LYS A 318 -2.62 -21.88 11.84
C LYS A 318 -3.92 -22.21 11.09
N ARG A 319 -3.88 -23.26 10.26
CA ARG A 319 -5.06 -23.91 9.70
C ARG A 319 -5.84 -24.54 10.86
N ARG A 320 -6.69 -23.77 11.54
CA ARG A 320 -7.83 -24.37 12.24
C ARG A 320 -8.82 -24.77 11.16
N PRO A 321 -9.17 -26.05 11.00
CA PRO A 321 -10.53 -26.36 10.59
C PRO A 321 -11.44 -25.64 11.60
N GLN A 322 -12.49 -24.97 11.14
CA GLN A 322 -13.61 -24.71 12.03
C GLN A 322 -14.23 -26.07 12.35
N PRO A 323 -14.30 -26.44 13.63
CA PRO A 323 -15.56 -26.97 14.11
C PRO A 323 -16.11 -26.07 15.21
N GLU A 324 -17.42 -25.83 15.14
CA GLU A 324 -18.29 -25.49 16.28
C GLU A 324 -18.13 -24.09 16.90
N GLN A 325 -18.50 -23.06 16.15
CA GLN A 325 -19.04 -21.83 16.75
C GLN A 325 -20.53 -21.59 16.43
N GLU A 326 -21.17 -22.47 15.64
CA GLU A 326 -22.62 -22.43 15.39
C GLU A 326 -23.46 -23.13 16.47
N SER A 327 -22.87 -23.95 17.35
CA SER A 327 -23.64 -24.72 18.35
C SER A 327 -23.89 -24.02 19.69
N ARG A 328 -23.42 -22.78 19.88
CA ARG A 328 -23.67 -22.01 21.12
C ARG A 328 -24.73 -20.92 21.02
N GLU A 329 -25.18 -20.56 19.82
CA GLU A 329 -26.26 -19.55 19.65
C GLU A 329 -27.66 -20.17 19.56
N GLU A 330 -27.78 -21.49 19.40
CA GLU A 330 -29.09 -22.18 19.37
C GLU A 330 -29.61 -22.61 20.76
N SER A 331 -28.74 -22.70 21.77
CA SER A 331 -29.17 -23.11 23.13
C SER A 331 -29.76 -21.96 23.96
N ASP A 332 -29.66 -20.71 23.52
CA ASP A 332 -30.08 -19.52 24.28
C ASP A 332 -31.32 -18.83 23.69
N ARG A 333 -32.04 -19.55 22.79
CA ARG A 333 -33.28 -19.09 22.14
C ARG A 333 -34.48 -19.99 22.40
N THR A 334 -34.58 -20.58 23.57
CA THR A 334 -35.90 -21.05 24.08
C THR A 334 -36.59 -19.89 24.80
N PRO A 335 -37.70 -19.35 24.26
CA PRO A 335 -38.43 -18.28 24.91
C PRO A 335 -39.17 -18.82 26.14
N ILE A 336 -38.91 -18.21 27.30
CA ILE A 336 -39.75 -18.33 28.50
C ILE A 336 -41.04 -17.55 28.23
N LEU A 337 -42.04 -18.23 27.67
CA LEU A 337 -43.43 -17.77 27.63
C LEU A 337 -44.32 -19.02 27.67
N ASN A 338 -44.70 -19.41 28.89
CA ASN A 338 -45.99 -20.01 29.25
C ASN A 338 -46.02 -20.23 30.78
N GLU A 339 -46.11 -19.12 31.52
CA GLU A 339 -46.59 -19.12 32.91
C GLU A 339 -47.63 -17.99 33.06
N GLU A 340 -48.71 -18.06 32.30
CA GLU A 340 -49.92 -17.29 32.60
C GLU A 340 -51.13 -17.84 31.82
N ASP A 341 -51.47 -19.13 32.01
CA ASP A 341 -52.83 -19.58 31.63
C ASP A 341 -53.37 -20.85 32.34
N ASP A 342 -52.91 -21.16 33.57
CA ASP A 342 -53.40 -22.35 34.31
C ASP A 342 -53.86 -22.06 35.74
N ARG A 343 -54.50 -20.89 35.96
CA ARG A 343 -55.29 -20.61 37.18
C ARG A 343 -56.74 -20.24 36.88
N ARG A 344 -57.38 -20.96 35.95
CA ARG A 344 -58.85 -21.01 35.86
C ARG A 344 -59.33 -22.35 35.28
N SER A 345 -59.20 -23.44 36.02
CA SER A 345 -60.23 -24.50 36.04
C SER A 345 -59.93 -25.58 37.10
N ILE A 346 -60.88 -25.75 38.03
CA ILE A 346 -61.29 -27.03 38.64
C ILE A 346 -60.30 -27.67 39.64
N ASN A 347 -60.34 -27.23 40.91
CA ASN A 347 -60.98 -27.93 42.05
C ASN A 347 -60.60 -27.30 43.39
#